data_AF-A0AAU7UDM7-F1
#
_entry.id   AF-A0AAU7UDM7-F1
#
_cell.length_a   1.000
_cell.length_b   1.000
_cell.length_c   1.000
_cell.angle_alpha   90.00
_cell.angle_beta   90.00
_cell.angle_gamma   90.00
#
_symmetry.space_group_name_H-M   'P 1'
#
loop_
_entity.id
_entity.type
_entity.pdbx_description
1 polymer ?
#
loop_
_entity_poly.entity_id
_entity_poly.type
_entity_poly.pdbx_seq_one_letter_code
_entity_poly.pdbx_strand_id
1 'polypeptide(L)'
;MNEQVFALPLAWNPPASPEDLERTAEQLRMDWPEEVAALYRQHDGAAGLADDWEDAWAERLDTDEDACPQVPRLMPLDEVRDFYSGTSSFVMPDIRLFWSDDNSNYVGVYVGEVFTGAVCLLHHEEQTEVAPRFHRVSDFLAWMVAHPDEDVFSSTLVPSLYPRVVPDPETSELEWAAAYSLYARADRTTDNPLLAVAMNATPVEHSSELLSYLDHEDFYIAERAVEILGTRRYLPARKAIEHLAVHGVANARSAALRVLSRW
;
A
#
# COMPACT_ATOMS: atom_id res chain seq x y z
N MET A 1 -8.78 -1.87 -20.51
CA MET A 1 -8.38 -2.79 -19.43
C MET A 1 -8.13 -4.15 -20.03
N ASN A 2 -7.04 -4.84 -19.64
CA ASN A 2 -6.63 -6.10 -20.26
C ASN A 2 -7.57 -7.24 -19.82
N GLU A 3 -7.96 -8.15 -20.70
CA GLU A 3 -8.86 -9.29 -20.38
C GLU A 3 -8.32 -10.18 -19.24
N GLN A 4 -7.01 -10.13 -18.98
CA GLN A 4 -6.32 -10.87 -17.91
C GLN A 4 -6.78 -10.52 -16.49
N VAL A 5 -7.38 -9.35 -16.27
CA VAL A 5 -7.87 -8.93 -14.94
C VAL A 5 -8.99 -9.85 -14.41
N PHE A 6 -9.77 -10.46 -15.30
CA PHE A 6 -10.84 -11.40 -14.93
C PHE A 6 -10.40 -12.85 -14.89
N ALA A 7 -9.09 -13.11 -14.91
CA ALA A 7 -8.55 -14.45 -14.77
C ALA A 7 -8.55 -14.94 -13.30
N LEU A 8 -8.93 -14.09 -12.34
CA LEU A 8 -9.13 -14.51 -10.95
C LEU A 8 -10.44 -15.31 -10.86
N PRO A 9 -10.42 -16.53 -10.28
CA PRO A 9 -11.59 -17.38 -10.12
C PRO A 9 -12.45 -16.90 -8.94
N LEU A 10 -12.97 -15.69 -9.06
CA LEU A 10 -13.87 -15.08 -8.09
C LEU A 10 -15.32 -15.21 -8.56
N ALA A 11 -16.22 -15.38 -7.60
CA ALA A 11 -17.66 -15.32 -7.80
C ALA A 11 -18.08 -13.86 -8.02
N TRP A 12 -17.82 -13.34 -9.22
CA TRP A 12 -18.05 -11.95 -9.59
C TRP A 12 -19.54 -11.60 -9.62
N ASN A 13 -19.89 -10.44 -9.06
CA ASN A 13 -21.24 -9.90 -9.13
C ASN A 13 -21.53 -9.30 -10.52
N PRO A 14 -22.80 -9.07 -10.86
CA PRO A 14 -23.16 -8.27 -12.03
C PRO A 14 -22.52 -6.87 -12.00
N PRO A 15 -22.35 -6.20 -13.16
CA PRO A 15 -21.84 -4.84 -13.23
C PRO A 15 -22.56 -3.84 -12.32
N ALA A 16 -21.81 -2.90 -11.75
CA ALA A 16 -22.40 -1.74 -11.07
C ALA A 16 -23.10 -0.82 -12.08
N SER A 17 -24.22 -0.22 -11.68
CA SER A 17 -24.87 0.79 -12.52
C SER A 17 -24.09 2.12 -12.51
N PRO A 18 -24.28 2.98 -13.52
CA PRO A 18 -23.72 4.33 -13.50
C PRO A 18 -24.15 5.13 -12.25
N GLU A 19 -25.38 4.93 -11.78
CA GLU A 19 -25.92 5.59 -10.58
C GLU A 19 -25.19 5.12 -9.30
N ASP A 20 -24.81 3.84 -9.23
CA ASP A 20 -24.03 3.32 -8.10
C ASP A 20 -22.63 3.92 -8.04
N LEU A 21 -21.98 4.08 -9.20
CA LEU A 21 -20.68 4.71 -9.30
C LEU A 21 -20.71 6.18 -8.91
N GLU A 22 -21.72 6.92 -9.38
CA GLU A 22 -21.92 8.34 -9.06
C GLU A 22 -22.18 8.53 -7.56
N ARG A 23 -23.15 7.78 -7.01
CA ARG A 23 -23.48 7.80 -5.58
C ARG A 23 -22.28 7.48 -4.69
N THR A 24 -21.47 6.50 -5.09
CA THR A 24 -20.25 6.14 -4.33
C THR A 24 -19.21 7.25 -4.39
N ALA A 25 -18.94 7.80 -5.58
CA ALA A 25 -17.99 8.91 -5.75
C ALA A 25 -18.37 10.12 -4.89
N GLU A 26 -19.66 10.49 -4.89
CA GLU A 26 -20.19 11.57 -4.07
C GLU A 26 -20.01 11.30 -2.57
N GLN A 27 -20.39 10.10 -2.11
CA GLN A 27 -20.28 9.74 -0.70
C GLN A 27 -18.82 9.70 -0.23
N LEU A 28 -17.92 9.13 -1.03
CA LEU A 28 -16.50 9.00 -0.71
C LEU A 28 -15.70 10.26 -1.05
N ARG A 29 -16.32 11.28 -1.65
CA ARG A 29 -15.71 12.54 -2.10
C ARG A 29 -14.43 12.28 -2.89
N MET A 30 -14.54 11.43 -3.92
CA MET A 30 -13.41 11.03 -4.74
C MET A 30 -13.74 11.14 -6.23
N ASP A 31 -12.72 11.37 -7.03
CA ASP A 31 -12.76 11.05 -8.45
C ASP A 31 -12.30 9.61 -8.63
N TRP A 32 -12.97 8.87 -9.51
CA TRP A 32 -12.61 7.49 -9.78
C TRP A 32 -11.27 7.38 -10.51
N PRO A 33 -10.30 6.61 -10.00
CA PRO A 33 -9.22 6.11 -10.83
C PRO A 33 -9.81 5.25 -11.96
N GLU A 34 -9.36 5.47 -13.20
CA GLU A 34 -9.99 4.86 -14.38
C GLU A 34 -10.04 3.33 -14.30
N GLU A 35 -8.99 2.68 -13.80
CA GLU A 35 -8.96 1.22 -13.67
C GLU A 35 -9.96 0.71 -12.64
N VAL A 36 -10.16 1.42 -11.53
CA VAL A 36 -11.14 1.04 -10.50
C VAL A 36 -12.56 1.20 -11.06
N ALA A 37 -12.89 2.32 -11.71
CA ALA A 37 -14.18 2.48 -12.35
C ALA A 37 -14.42 1.44 -13.45
N ALA A 38 -13.40 1.12 -14.25
CA ALA A 38 -13.50 0.09 -15.28
C ALA A 38 -13.76 -1.31 -14.72
N LEU A 39 -13.25 -1.63 -13.53
CA LEU A 39 -13.58 -2.85 -12.79
C LEU A 39 -15.05 -2.86 -12.37
N TYR A 40 -15.51 -1.81 -11.69
CA TYR A 40 -16.90 -1.76 -11.21
C TYR A 40 -17.94 -1.74 -12.33
N ARG A 41 -17.63 -1.13 -13.48
CA ARG A 41 -18.47 -1.20 -14.69
C ARG A 41 -18.60 -2.61 -15.28
N GLN A 42 -17.80 -3.57 -14.81
CA GLN A 42 -17.85 -4.97 -15.23
C GLN A 42 -18.37 -5.87 -14.12
N HIS A 43 -17.96 -5.63 -12.87
CA HIS A 43 -18.42 -6.38 -11.70
C HIS A 43 -18.54 -5.49 -10.46
N ASP A 44 -19.70 -5.51 -9.80
CA ASP A 44 -19.91 -4.84 -8.52
C ASP A 44 -19.35 -5.67 -7.35
N GLY A 45 -18.04 -5.83 -7.34
CA GLY A 45 -17.35 -6.70 -6.39
C GLY A 45 -17.50 -8.19 -6.70
N ALA A 46 -17.06 -9.01 -5.74
CA ALA A 46 -17.19 -10.45 -5.75
C ALA A 46 -17.64 -10.96 -4.37
N ALA A 47 -18.33 -12.10 -4.36
CA ALA A 47 -18.77 -12.76 -3.13
C ALA A 47 -17.67 -13.61 -2.46
N GLY A 48 -16.54 -13.85 -3.15
CA GLY A 48 -15.46 -14.74 -2.72
C GLY A 48 -14.90 -15.52 -3.91
N LEU A 49 -14.25 -16.66 -3.64
CA LEU A 49 -13.84 -17.62 -4.67
C LEU A 49 -15.08 -18.25 -5.34
N ALA A 50 -14.99 -18.51 -6.64
CA ALA A 50 -16.02 -19.23 -7.41
C ALA A 50 -15.99 -20.73 -7.09
N ASP A 51 -17.11 -21.44 -7.24
CA ASP A 51 -17.19 -22.88 -6.91
C ASP A 51 -16.17 -23.76 -7.68
N ASP A 52 -15.69 -23.30 -8.84
CA ASP A 52 -14.75 -23.96 -9.73
C ASP A 52 -13.32 -23.39 -9.66
N TRP A 53 -12.97 -22.69 -8.56
CA TRP A 53 -11.67 -22.04 -8.43
C TRP A 53 -10.48 -23.00 -8.48
N GLU A 54 -10.64 -24.22 -7.97
CA GLU A 54 -9.62 -25.27 -8.00
C GLU A 54 -9.25 -25.63 -9.45
N ASP A 55 -10.23 -25.73 -10.33
CA ASP A 55 -10.00 -26.04 -11.75
C ASP A 55 -9.21 -24.92 -12.45
N ALA A 56 -9.48 -23.65 -12.09
CA ALA A 56 -8.80 -22.50 -12.67
C ALA A 56 -7.31 -22.42 -12.28
N TRP A 57 -6.94 -22.98 -11.11
CA TRP A 57 -5.59 -22.96 -10.58
C TRP A 57 -4.95 -24.34 -10.39
N ALA A 58 -5.54 -25.39 -10.95
CA ALA A 58 -5.07 -26.78 -10.80
C ALA A 58 -3.62 -27.00 -11.23
N GLU A 59 -3.10 -26.20 -12.18
CA GLU A 59 -1.70 -26.28 -12.62
C GLU A 59 -0.74 -25.39 -11.81
N ARG A 60 -1.25 -24.53 -10.93
CA ARG A 60 -0.48 -23.51 -10.19
C ARG A 60 -0.39 -23.78 -8.70
N LEU A 61 -1.38 -24.43 -8.11
CA LEU A 61 -1.37 -24.77 -6.70
C LEU A 61 -0.65 -26.10 -6.50
N ASP A 62 0.27 -26.13 -5.54
CA ASP A 62 0.85 -27.38 -5.08
C ASP A 62 -0.25 -28.23 -4.42
N THR A 63 -0.15 -29.55 -4.56
CA THR A 63 -1.16 -30.57 -4.20
C THR A 63 -1.51 -30.68 -2.71
N ASP A 64 -1.21 -29.67 -1.90
CA ASP A 64 -1.70 -29.60 -0.53
C ASP A 64 -3.20 -29.29 -0.57
N GLU A 65 -4.01 -30.34 -0.43
CA GLU A 65 -5.49 -30.29 -0.52
C GLU A 65 -6.13 -29.31 0.49
N ASP A 66 -5.38 -28.82 1.47
CA ASP A 66 -5.84 -27.87 2.49
C ASP A 66 -5.45 -26.40 2.19
N ALA A 67 -4.65 -26.11 1.16
CA ALA A 67 -4.19 -24.76 0.85
C ALA A 67 -5.24 -23.97 0.05
N CYS A 68 -6.13 -23.27 0.76
CA CYS A 68 -7.04 -22.31 0.13
C CYS A 68 -6.30 -20.98 -0.16
N PRO A 69 -6.32 -20.48 -1.41
CA PRO A 69 -5.78 -19.18 -1.79
C PRO A 69 -6.29 -18.06 -0.91
N GLN A 70 -5.38 -17.27 -0.33
CA GLN A 70 -5.73 -16.07 0.42
C GLN A 70 -5.75 -14.86 -0.52
N VAL A 71 -6.78 -14.81 -1.36
CA VAL A 71 -6.95 -13.74 -2.35
C VAL A 71 -8.02 -12.76 -1.87
N PRO A 72 -7.69 -11.47 -1.67
CA PRO A 72 -8.66 -10.48 -1.26
C PRO A 72 -9.70 -10.25 -2.36
N ARG A 73 -10.98 -10.21 -1.99
CA ARG A 73 -12.09 -9.99 -2.92
C ARG A 73 -12.35 -8.50 -3.09
N LEU A 74 -12.76 -8.11 -4.30
CA LEU A 74 -13.28 -6.76 -4.54
C LEU A 74 -14.60 -6.61 -3.78
N MET A 75 -14.70 -5.63 -2.89
CA MET A 75 -15.91 -5.35 -2.14
C MET A 75 -17.00 -4.79 -3.07
N PRO A 76 -18.28 -5.18 -2.95
CA PRO A 76 -19.37 -4.49 -3.61
C PRO A 76 -19.46 -3.02 -3.18
N LEU A 77 -19.97 -2.14 -4.04
CA LEU A 77 -20.03 -0.70 -3.75
C LEU A 77 -20.89 -0.38 -2.52
N ASP A 78 -21.93 -1.16 -2.22
CA ASP A 78 -22.69 -1.05 -0.96
C ASP A 78 -21.79 -1.26 0.26
N GLU A 79 -20.96 -2.31 0.23
CA GLU A 79 -20.01 -2.60 1.31
C GLU A 79 -18.95 -1.51 1.45
N VAL A 80 -18.41 -1.01 0.34
CA VAL A 80 -17.47 0.13 0.33
C VAL A 80 -18.11 1.35 1.00
N ARG A 81 -19.35 1.69 0.63
CA ARG A 81 -20.08 2.84 1.22
C ARG A 81 -20.37 2.63 2.71
N ASP A 82 -20.79 1.45 3.10
CA ASP A 82 -21.09 1.11 4.50
C ASP A 82 -19.83 1.19 5.37
N PHE A 83 -18.71 0.68 4.86
CA PHE A 83 -17.40 0.77 5.53
C PHE A 83 -17.08 2.22 5.90
N TYR A 84 -17.15 3.15 4.94
CA TYR A 84 -16.84 4.57 5.16
C TYR A 84 -17.89 5.33 5.97
N SER A 85 -19.12 4.84 6.03
CA SER A 85 -20.17 5.42 6.88
C SER A 85 -19.90 5.16 8.37
N GLY A 86 -19.20 4.06 8.69
CA GLY A 86 -18.85 3.67 10.06
C GLY A 86 -17.45 4.04 10.53
N THR A 87 -16.51 4.37 9.63
CA THR A 87 -15.05 4.38 9.93
C THR A 87 -14.31 5.67 9.51
N SER A 88 -14.95 6.83 9.62
CA SER A 88 -14.47 8.11 9.06
C SER A 88 -13.07 8.61 9.51
N SER A 89 -12.44 7.98 10.52
CA SER A 89 -11.12 8.36 11.04
C SER A 89 -9.98 7.39 10.72
N PHE A 90 -10.25 6.21 10.12
CA PHE A 90 -9.24 5.14 10.03
C PHE A 90 -8.37 5.22 8.76
N VAL A 91 -8.84 5.86 7.69
CA VAL A 91 -8.15 5.87 6.39
C VAL A 91 -7.71 7.27 6.01
N MET A 92 -6.49 7.38 5.47
CA MET A 92 -5.97 8.63 4.92
C MET A 92 -6.93 9.25 3.89
N PRO A 93 -7.04 10.59 3.84
CA PRO A 93 -7.99 11.27 2.96
C PRO A 93 -7.80 10.95 1.47
N ASP A 94 -6.59 10.55 1.07
CA ASP A 94 -6.24 10.28 -0.33
C ASP A 94 -6.34 8.79 -0.72
N ILE A 95 -6.72 7.90 0.21
CA ILE A 95 -6.79 6.44 -0.03
C ILE A 95 -8.23 5.97 0.14
N ARG A 96 -8.69 5.09 -0.76
CA ARG A 96 -9.96 4.38 -0.64
C ARG A 96 -9.75 2.88 -0.69
N LEU A 97 -10.40 2.17 0.23
CA LEU A 97 -10.30 0.72 0.37
C LEU A 97 -11.35 0.05 -0.52
N PHE A 98 -10.89 -0.90 -1.34
CA PHE A 98 -11.74 -1.55 -2.35
C PHE A 98 -11.66 -3.06 -2.31
N TRP A 99 -10.61 -3.66 -1.73
CA TRP A 99 -10.58 -5.10 -1.49
C TRP A 99 -10.41 -5.42 -0.01
N SER A 100 -10.90 -6.59 0.39
CA SER A 100 -10.87 -7.14 1.75
C SER A 100 -10.52 -8.63 1.68
N ASP A 101 -9.75 -9.12 2.64
CA ASP A 101 -9.59 -10.57 2.90
C ASP A 101 -10.63 -11.12 3.89
N ASP A 102 -11.58 -10.28 4.30
CA ASP A 102 -12.60 -10.53 5.32
C ASP A 102 -12.04 -10.83 6.71
N ASN A 103 -10.75 -10.54 6.91
CA ASN A 103 -10.02 -10.69 8.16
C ASN A 103 -9.28 -9.39 8.55
N SER A 104 -9.93 -8.26 8.25
CA SER A 104 -9.47 -6.90 8.58
C SER A 104 -8.21 -6.42 7.84
N ASN A 105 -7.76 -7.11 6.81
CA ASN A 105 -6.77 -6.57 5.89
C ASN A 105 -7.44 -6.01 4.64
N TYR A 106 -6.90 -4.91 4.13
CA TYR A 106 -7.52 -4.17 3.04
C TYR A 106 -6.52 -3.75 1.99
N VAL A 107 -6.97 -3.75 0.74
CA VAL A 107 -6.22 -3.15 -0.37
C VAL A 107 -6.79 -1.78 -0.67
N GLY A 108 -5.93 -0.77 -0.57
CA GLY A 108 -6.24 0.62 -0.80
C GLY A 108 -5.76 1.09 -2.17
N VAL A 109 -6.51 2.01 -2.77
CA VAL A 109 -6.11 2.72 -3.97
C VAL A 109 -6.04 4.21 -3.68
N TYR A 110 -4.98 4.84 -4.14
CA TYR A 110 -4.82 6.28 -4.08
C TYR A 110 -5.80 6.96 -5.05
N VAL A 111 -6.68 7.80 -4.50
CA VAL A 111 -7.66 8.60 -5.25
C VAL A 111 -7.31 10.09 -5.28
N GLY A 112 -6.35 10.52 -4.45
CA GLY A 112 -5.80 11.88 -4.50
C GLY A 112 -4.84 12.09 -5.69
N GLU A 113 -4.38 13.32 -5.89
CA GLU A 113 -3.47 13.69 -6.99
C GLU A 113 -2.12 12.97 -6.93
N VAL A 114 -1.60 12.75 -5.72
CA VAL A 114 -0.32 12.05 -5.53
C VAL A 114 -0.58 10.55 -5.57
N PHE A 115 0.15 9.87 -6.44
CA PHE A 115 0.03 8.42 -6.68
C PHE A 115 -1.34 7.94 -7.17
N THR A 116 -2.15 8.79 -7.82
CA THR A 116 -3.48 8.41 -8.32
C THR A 116 -3.46 7.06 -9.04
N GLY A 117 -4.31 6.14 -8.59
CA GLY A 117 -4.45 4.78 -9.13
C GLY A 117 -3.42 3.76 -8.63
N ALA A 118 -2.42 4.18 -7.85
CA ALA A 118 -1.49 3.27 -7.20
C ALA A 118 -2.15 2.52 -6.05
N VAL A 119 -1.61 1.34 -5.74
CA VAL A 119 -2.18 0.39 -4.77
C VAL A 119 -1.28 0.29 -3.55
N CYS A 120 -1.86 0.35 -2.37
CA CYS A 120 -1.20 0.04 -1.09
C CYS A 120 -1.94 -1.08 -0.34
N LEU A 121 -1.25 -1.68 0.62
CA LEU A 121 -1.76 -2.77 1.43
C LEU A 121 -1.86 -2.29 2.88
N LEU A 122 -3.01 -2.51 3.49
CA LEU A 122 -3.27 -2.14 4.88
C LEU A 122 -3.47 -3.41 5.67
N HIS A 123 -2.44 -3.78 6.43
CA HIS A 123 -2.48 -4.89 7.36
C HIS A 123 -3.01 -4.41 8.72
N HIS A 124 -3.93 -5.15 9.33
CA HIS A 124 -4.57 -4.75 10.59
C HIS A 124 -3.56 -4.59 11.75
N GLU A 125 -2.44 -5.30 11.73
CA GLU A 125 -1.35 -5.19 12.71
C GLU A 125 -0.33 -4.08 12.38
N GLU A 126 -0.19 -3.69 11.11
CA GLU A 126 0.83 -2.75 10.62
C GLU A 126 0.19 -1.55 9.90
N GLN A 127 -0.63 -0.80 10.65
CA GLN A 127 -1.49 0.28 10.12
C GLN A 127 -0.75 1.50 9.52
N THR A 128 0.59 1.56 9.63
CA THR A 128 1.41 2.71 9.22
C THR A 128 2.15 2.52 7.91
N GLU A 129 2.11 1.33 7.29
CA GLU A 129 2.78 1.06 6.02
C GLU A 129 1.86 1.21 4.80
N VAL A 130 1.40 2.44 4.58
CA VAL A 130 0.48 2.78 3.48
C VAL A 130 1.18 3.17 2.18
N ALA A 131 2.50 2.96 2.06
CA ALA A 131 3.21 3.31 0.82
C ALA A 131 2.75 2.43 -0.36
N PRO A 132 2.74 2.95 -1.59
CA PRO A 132 2.37 2.16 -2.75
C PRO A 132 3.26 0.92 -2.92
N ARG A 133 2.63 -0.23 -3.17
CA ARG A 133 3.26 -1.51 -3.55
C ARG A 133 3.13 -1.78 -5.04
N PHE A 134 2.11 -1.23 -5.68
CA PHE A 134 1.92 -1.30 -7.14
C PHE A 134 1.61 0.08 -7.71
N HIS A 135 2.11 0.38 -8.90
CA HIS A 135 1.85 1.66 -9.57
C HIS A 135 0.42 1.77 -10.09
N ARG A 136 -0.22 0.64 -10.36
CA ARG A 136 -1.57 0.54 -10.93
C ARG A 136 -2.32 -0.66 -10.39
N VAL A 137 -3.65 -0.61 -10.45
CA VAL A 137 -4.54 -1.72 -10.10
C VAL A 137 -4.27 -2.94 -10.97
N SER A 138 -4.04 -2.76 -12.27
CA SER A 138 -3.73 -3.85 -13.21
C SER A 138 -2.46 -4.63 -12.83
N ASP A 139 -1.42 -3.96 -12.30
CA ASP A 139 -0.20 -4.62 -11.84
C ASP A 139 -0.49 -5.50 -10.59
N PHE A 140 -1.30 -4.99 -9.67
CA PHE A 140 -1.76 -5.73 -8.50
C PHE A 140 -2.58 -6.98 -8.88
N LEU A 141 -3.53 -6.83 -9.80
CA LEU A 141 -4.36 -7.96 -10.25
C LEU A 141 -3.54 -9.00 -11.01
N ALA A 142 -2.59 -8.55 -11.84
CA ALA A 142 -1.67 -9.46 -12.53
C ALA A 142 -0.78 -10.22 -11.54
N TRP A 143 -0.33 -9.58 -10.46
CA TRP A 143 0.43 -10.24 -9.40
C TRP A 143 -0.39 -11.34 -8.72
N MET A 144 -1.65 -11.08 -8.36
CA MET A 144 -2.52 -12.10 -7.73
C MET A 144 -2.78 -13.30 -8.66
N VAL A 145 -2.95 -13.06 -9.96
CA VAL A 145 -3.11 -14.15 -10.95
C VAL A 145 -1.84 -15.00 -11.04
N ALA A 146 -0.67 -14.38 -10.90
CA ALA A 146 0.62 -15.05 -11.02
C ALA A 146 1.04 -15.80 -9.74
N HIS A 147 0.54 -15.41 -8.57
CA HIS A 147 0.91 -15.97 -7.27
C HIS A 147 -0.34 -16.35 -6.44
N PRO A 148 -1.14 -17.32 -6.89
CA PRO A 148 -2.39 -17.67 -6.23
C PRO A 148 -2.20 -18.35 -4.86
N ASP A 149 -1.01 -18.87 -4.58
CA ASP A 149 -0.59 -19.51 -3.33
C ASP A 149 0.00 -18.53 -2.31
N GLU A 150 0.22 -17.28 -2.71
CA GLU A 150 0.85 -16.26 -1.87
C GLU A 150 -0.21 -15.35 -1.25
N ASP A 151 -0.15 -15.17 0.07
CA ASP A 151 -0.91 -14.13 0.75
C ASP A 151 -0.28 -12.76 0.46
N VAL A 152 -1.02 -11.89 -0.23
CA VAL A 152 -0.52 -10.55 -0.60
C VAL A 152 -0.17 -9.68 0.62
N PHE A 153 -0.70 -9.96 1.80
CA PHE A 153 -0.41 -9.15 2.98
C PHE A 153 0.84 -9.59 3.74
N SER A 154 1.30 -10.83 3.56
CA SER A 154 2.47 -11.38 4.27
C SER A 154 3.60 -11.88 3.37
N SER A 155 3.34 -12.03 2.06
CA SER A 155 4.30 -12.58 1.11
C SER A 155 5.48 -11.65 0.86
N THR A 156 6.67 -12.24 0.85
CA THR A 156 7.92 -11.55 0.47
C THR A 156 8.08 -11.35 -1.04
N LEU A 157 7.20 -11.95 -1.86
CA LEU A 157 7.19 -11.79 -3.32
C LEU A 157 6.41 -10.55 -3.77
N VAL A 158 5.69 -9.89 -2.87
CA VAL A 158 5.01 -8.64 -3.15
C VAL A 158 6.04 -7.56 -3.46
N PRO A 159 5.91 -6.82 -4.57
CA PRO A 159 6.87 -5.79 -4.93
C PRO A 159 6.98 -4.71 -3.85
N SER A 160 8.21 -4.32 -3.54
CA SER A 160 8.48 -3.14 -2.71
C SER A 160 8.97 -1.99 -3.60
N LEU A 161 8.05 -1.10 -3.98
CA LEU A 161 8.40 0.11 -4.75
C LEU A 161 9.16 1.13 -3.91
N TYR A 162 8.85 1.15 -2.61
CA TYR A 162 9.40 2.11 -1.67
C TYR A 162 9.76 1.45 -0.32
N PRO A 163 10.77 1.97 0.39
CA PRO A 163 11.70 3.00 -0.07
C PRO A 163 12.68 2.44 -1.11
N ARG A 164 12.97 3.22 -2.15
CA ARG A 164 14.01 2.84 -3.11
C ARG A 164 15.39 2.80 -2.44
N VAL A 165 16.19 1.81 -2.82
CA VAL A 165 17.57 1.62 -2.38
C VAL A 165 18.60 1.95 -3.46
N VAL A 166 18.16 1.99 -4.72
CA VAL A 166 18.97 2.39 -5.87
C VAL A 166 18.30 3.60 -6.54
N PRO A 167 19.08 4.62 -6.96
CA PRO A 167 18.63 5.68 -7.86
C PRO A 167 17.82 5.20 -9.05
N ASP A 168 16.77 5.95 -9.41
CA ASP A 168 16.03 5.76 -10.65
C ASP A 168 15.90 7.11 -11.37
N PRO A 169 16.86 7.50 -12.22
CA PRO A 169 16.88 8.82 -12.85
C PRO A 169 15.64 9.14 -13.69
N GLU A 170 14.89 8.12 -14.14
CA GLU A 170 13.69 8.32 -14.94
C GLU A 170 12.49 8.77 -14.09
N THR A 171 12.41 8.32 -12.84
CA THR A 171 11.29 8.61 -11.94
C THR A 171 11.65 9.52 -10.78
N SER A 172 12.94 9.68 -10.42
CA SER A 172 13.38 10.42 -9.24
C SER A 172 12.80 11.84 -9.14
N GLU A 173 12.76 12.61 -10.23
CA GLU A 173 12.20 13.98 -10.18
C GLU A 173 10.68 14.00 -9.93
N LEU A 174 9.95 13.05 -10.52
CA LEU A 174 8.50 12.91 -10.32
C LEU A 174 8.19 12.41 -8.91
N GLU A 175 8.95 11.43 -8.43
CA GLU A 175 8.85 10.90 -7.07
C GLU A 175 9.21 11.96 -6.03
N TRP A 176 10.22 12.78 -6.31
CA TRP A 176 10.57 13.90 -5.43
C TRP A 176 9.46 14.96 -5.40
N ALA A 177 8.89 15.32 -6.54
CA ALA A 177 7.76 16.25 -6.59
C ALA A 177 6.54 15.71 -5.79
N ALA A 178 6.25 14.41 -5.91
CA ALA A 178 5.21 13.73 -5.14
C ALA A 178 5.51 13.76 -3.63
N ALA A 179 6.71 13.34 -3.22
CA ALA A 179 7.17 13.35 -1.83
C ALA A 179 7.11 14.77 -1.24
N TYR A 180 7.59 15.78 -1.98
CA TYR A 180 7.59 17.17 -1.56
C TYR A 180 6.16 17.72 -1.37
N SER A 181 5.22 17.38 -2.26
CA SER A 181 3.80 17.72 -2.09
C SER A 181 3.22 17.10 -0.81
N LEU A 182 3.53 15.84 -0.52
CA LEU A 182 3.12 15.18 0.72
C LEU A 182 3.74 15.85 1.95
N TYR A 183 5.03 16.17 1.92
CA TYR A 183 5.73 16.89 2.99
C TYR A 183 5.17 18.27 3.28
N ALA A 184 4.58 18.94 2.29
CA ALA A 184 3.95 20.25 2.44
C ALA A 184 2.54 20.17 3.06
N ARG A 185 1.86 19.02 2.90
CA ARG A 185 0.52 18.75 3.42
C ARG A 185 0.54 18.05 4.78
N ALA A 186 1.61 17.33 5.09
CA ALA A 186 1.78 16.66 6.36
C ALA A 186 1.95 17.67 7.49
N ASP A 187 1.14 17.54 8.54
CA ASP A 187 1.51 18.01 9.87
C ASP A 187 2.79 17.28 10.31
N ARG A 188 3.84 18.05 10.57
CA ARG A 188 5.17 17.56 10.94
C ARG A 188 5.36 17.48 12.46
N THR A 189 4.29 17.63 13.23
CA THR A 189 4.35 17.69 14.70
C THR A 189 3.69 16.52 15.40
N THR A 190 2.93 15.69 14.67
CA THR A 190 2.16 14.56 15.21
C THR A 190 2.23 13.34 14.30
N ASP A 191 1.72 12.20 14.77
CA ASP A 191 1.56 10.97 13.99
C ASP A 191 0.82 11.26 12.68
N ASN A 192 1.57 11.26 11.58
CA ASN A 192 1.07 11.64 10.29
C ASN A 192 1.42 10.59 9.23
N PRO A 193 0.44 9.76 8.84
CA PRO A 193 0.61 8.80 7.75
C PRO A 193 1.09 9.44 6.43
N LEU A 194 0.76 10.70 6.13
CA LEU A 194 1.28 11.40 4.94
C LEU A 194 2.80 11.59 5.03
N LEU A 195 3.32 11.84 6.22
CA LEU A 195 4.76 12.00 6.44
C LEU A 195 5.49 10.68 6.20
N ALA A 196 4.94 9.57 6.69
CA ALA A 196 5.49 8.23 6.45
C ALA A 196 5.52 7.88 4.96
N VAL A 197 4.46 8.21 4.20
CA VAL A 197 4.43 8.03 2.74
C VAL A 197 5.45 8.94 2.05
N ALA A 198 5.54 10.22 2.44
CA ALA A 198 6.50 11.16 1.87
C ALA A 198 7.95 10.67 2.04
N MET A 199 8.28 10.15 3.21
CA MET A 199 9.61 9.59 3.50
C MET A 199 9.91 8.38 2.63
N ASN A 200 8.96 7.44 2.50
CA ASN A 200 9.11 6.28 1.62
C ASN A 200 9.30 6.68 0.15
N ALA A 201 8.54 7.67 -0.31
CA ALA A 201 8.61 8.22 -1.66
C ALA A 201 9.86 9.07 -1.93
N THR A 202 10.61 9.47 -0.90
CA THR A 202 11.79 10.34 -1.06
C THR A 202 12.88 9.60 -1.83
N PRO A 203 13.32 10.05 -3.01
CA PRO A 203 14.35 9.36 -3.79
C PRO A 203 15.70 9.28 -3.06
N VAL A 204 16.58 8.40 -3.54
CA VAL A 204 17.89 8.15 -2.91
C VAL A 204 18.73 9.43 -2.88
N GLU A 205 18.68 10.24 -3.93
CA GLU A 205 19.41 11.50 -4.07
C GLU A 205 19.03 12.53 -3.01
N HIS A 206 17.78 12.47 -2.53
CA HIS A 206 17.21 13.36 -1.53
C HIS A 206 17.27 12.80 -0.11
N SER A 207 18.08 11.76 0.13
CA SER A 207 18.20 11.14 1.47
C SER A 207 18.66 12.13 2.56
N SER A 208 19.31 13.25 2.22
CA SER A 208 19.64 14.30 3.18
C SER A 208 18.41 14.89 3.89
N GLU A 209 17.26 14.93 3.22
CA GLU A 209 16.00 15.47 3.76
C GLU A 209 15.48 14.63 4.93
N LEU A 210 15.86 13.35 4.98
CA LEU A 210 15.46 12.44 6.04
C LEU A 210 16.24 12.64 7.35
N LEU A 211 17.37 13.36 7.32
CA LEU A 211 18.22 13.55 8.49
C LEU A 211 17.52 14.29 9.63
N SER A 212 16.66 15.26 9.32
CA SER A 212 15.91 16.03 10.32
C SER A 212 14.81 15.25 11.01
N TYR A 213 14.55 14.01 10.60
CA TYR A 213 13.53 13.15 11.19
C TYR A 213 14.13 12.10 12.15
N LEU A 214 15.46 12.01 12.26
CA LEU A 214 16.12 11.03 13.13
C LEU A 214 15.90 11.27 14.63
N ASP A 215 15.57 12.51 15.02
CA ASP A 215 15.28 12.94 16.38
C ASP A 215 13.82 13.41 16.56
N HIS A 216 12.93 13.01 15.64
CA HIS A 216 11.52 13.37 15.68
C HIS A 216 10.84 12.85 16.95
N GLU A 217 9.90 13.63 17.52
CA GLU A 217 9.19 13.26 18.76
C GLU A 217 8.29 12.03 18.57
N ASP A 218 7.70 11.90 17.39
CA ASP A 218 7.02 10.68 16.98
C ASP A 218 8.02 9.56 16.67
N PHE A 219 7.90 8.48 17.44
CA PHE A 219 8.82 7.35 17.37
C PHE A 219 8.65 6.49 16.12
N TYR A 220 7.49 6.48 15.45
CA TYR A 220 7.29 5.81 14.16
C TYR A 220 7.96 6.59 13.03
N ILE A 221 7.90 7.92 13.07
CA ILE A 221 8.61 8.77 12.11
C ILE A 221 10.13 8.63 12.25
N ALA A 222 10.64 8.66 13.48
CA ALA A 222 12.07 8.45 13.73
C ALA A 222 12.52 7.04 13.32
N GLU A 223 11.75 6.00 13.65
CA GLU A 223 12.00 4.63 13.19
C GLU A 223 12.07 4.55 11.66
N ARG A 224 11.10 5.12 10.94
CA ARG A 224 11.08 5.12 9.49
C ARG A 224 12.28 5.84 8.88
N ALA A 225 12.70 6.98 9.45
CA ALA A 225 13.89 7.69 8.99
C ALA A 225 15.15 6.82 9.12
N VAL A 226 15.30 6.15 10.27
CA VAL A 226 16.41 5.23 10.53
C VAL A 226 16.40 4.06 9.54
N GLU A 227 15.24 3.46 9.28
CA GLU A 227 15.11 2.32 8.38
C GLU A 227 15.47 2.68 6.94
N ILE A 228 14.94 3.79 6.42
CA ILE A 228 15.23 4.22 5.04
C ILE A 228 16.71 4.56 4.88
N LEU A 229 17.25 5.40 5.77
CA LEU A 229 18.66 5.82 5.72
C LEU A 229 19.62 4.65 5.94
N GLY A 230 19.24 3.71 6.81
CA GLY A 230 19.98 2.48 7.07
C GLY A 230 20.01 1.53 5.89
N THR A 231 18.85 1.29 5.28
CA THR A 231 18.74 0.42 4.10
C THR A 231 19.53 1.00 2.92
N ARG A 232 19.55 2.32 2.75
CA ARG A 232 20.36 3.03 1.75
C ARG A 232 21.84 3.12 2.09
N ARG A 233 22.24 2.74 3.31
CA ARG A 233 23.60 2.92 3.86
C ARG A 233 24.09 4.36 3.71
N TYR A 234 23.21 5.33 3.95
CA TYR A 234 23.50 6.75 3.76
C TYR A 234 24.53 7.24 4.77
N LEU A 235 25.80 7.36 4.34
CA LEU A 235 26.95 7.62 5.21
C LEU A 235 26.80 8.82 6.15
N PRO A 236 26.20 9.96 5.74
CA PRO A 236 26.02 11.09 6.65
C PRO A 236 25.16 10.78 7.87
N ALA A 237 24.22 9.82 7.79
CA ALA A 237 23.35 9.43 8.90
C ALA A 237 24.01 8.49 9.91
N ARG A 238 25.12 7.81 9.53
CA ARG A 238 25.67 6.69 10.30
C ARG A 238 25.93 7.03 11.76
N LYS A 239 26.59 8.15 12.05
CA LYS A 239 26.90 8.55 13.44
C LYS A 239 25.64 8.82 14.27
N ALA A 240 24.62 9.42 13.66
CA ALA A 240 23.35 9.68 14.33
C ALA A 240 22.63 8.36 14.64
N ILE A 241 22.63 7.40 13.70
CA ILE A 241 22.06 6.07 13.90
C ILE A 241 22.83 5.29 14.99
N GLU A 242 24.16 5.34 15.01
CA GLU A 242 24.99 4.76 16.08
C GLU A 242 24.64 5.35 17.46
N HIS A 243 24.38 6.66 17.53
CA HIS A 243 23.93 7.31 18.76
C HIS A 243 22.52 6.82 19.18
N LEU A 244 21.58 6.71 18.25
CA LEU A 244 20.22 6.20 18.51
C LEU A 244 20.22 4.74 18.99
N ALA A 245 21.14 3.90 18.52
CA ALA A 245 21.26 2.51 18.99
C ALA A 245 21.59 2.40 20.49
N VAL A 246 22.26 3.42 21.05
CA VAL A 246 22.65 3.49 22.47
C VAL A 246 21.64 4.29 23.29
N HIS A 247 21.18 5.43 22.76
CA HIS A 247 20.46 6.45 23.53
C HIS A 247 19.03 6.72 23.04
N GLY A 248 18.61 6.13 21.93
CA GLY A 248 17.29 6.34 21.35
C GLY A 248 16.16 5.75 22.19
N VAL A 249 14.94 6.28 21.97
CA VAL A 249 13.69 5.70 22.47
C VAL A 249 13.40 4.36 21.77
N ALA A 250 12.51 3.54 22.34
CA ALA A 250 12.38 2.10 22.04
C ALA A 250 12.38 1.76 20.53
N ASN A 251 11.50 2.35 19.73
CA ASN A 251 11.39 2.03 18.30
C ASN A 251 12.61 2.50 17.50
N ALA A 252 12.96 3.78 17.60
CA ALA A 252 14.14 4.33 16.92
C ALA A 252 15.44 3.60 17.29
N ARG A 253 15.59 3.19 18.56
CA ARG A 253 16.71 2.37 19.03
C ARG A 253 16.70 0.98 18.42
N SER A 254 15.54 0.32 18.41
CA SER A 254 15.39 -1.04 17.84
C SER A 254 15.68 -1.03 16.35
N ALA A 255 15.13 -0.06 15.61
CA ALA A 255 15.42 0.18 14.21
C ALA A 255 16.92 0.42 13.98
N ALA A 256 17.56 1.27 14.79
CA ALA A 256 18.99 1.56 14.68
C ALA A 256 19.85 0.31 14.87
N LEU A 257 19.53 -0.54 15.86
CA LEU A 257 20.20 -1.82 16.07
C LEU A 257 20.00 -2.78 14.88
N ARG A 258 18.78 -2.88 14.35
CA ARG A 258 18.47 -3.72 13.17
C ARG A 258 19.30 -3.28 11.96
N VAL A 259 19.30 -1.99 11.61
CA VAL A 259 20.01 -1.51 10.42
C VAL A 259 21.53 -1.59 10.57
N LEU A 260 22.08 -1.28 11.75
CA LEU A 260 23.53 -1.37 11.99
C LEU A 260 24.05 -2.81 11.91
N SER A 261 23.23 -3.80 12.24
CA SER A 261 23.62 -5.22 12.10
C SER A 261 23.82 -5.65 10.64
N ARG A 262 23.33 -4.86 9.67
CA ARG A 262 23.32 -5.16 8.23
C ARG A 262 24.03 -4.08 7.38
N TRP A 263 24.64 -3.08 8.01
CA TRP A 263 25.24 -1.90 7.35
C TRP A 263 26.45 -2.25 6.48
#